data_AF-A0A1X0QZY4-F1
#
_entry.id   AF-A0A1X0QZY4-F1
#
_cell.length_a   1.000
_cell.length_b   1.000
_cell.length_c   1.000
_cell.angle_alpha   90.00
_cell.angle_beta   90.00
_cell.angle_gamma   90.00
#
_symmetry.space_group_name_H-M   'P 1'
#
loop_
_entity.id
_entity.type
_entity.pdbx_description
1 polymer ?
#
loop_
_entity_poly.entity_id
_entity_poly.type
_entity_poly.pdbx_seq_one_letter_code
_entity_poly.pdbx_strand_id
1 'polypeptide(L)'
;MSQEEVDEFIKAHKIKTILDLRTGIEGKGGLPIDKSFPTSALDNLKPTAMLKEDIEPRAKIKTEVGSVGSTLRKKYKIDFAGKNFQRYCVFASCPLSLKCDRYVILLMIFCQRQKAAYIIGKEILSKMGVKQMYKEFAVYCQEEIREALMVFTDPRNYPIEIHCTQGKDRTGMVAAFVLCIARVPEDIIVNDYAKTQKGLAPVYKEMLEDVRRAGLSDDFAEAPPQFMRELLDFLKQRYGSIDNYFDAIGFGEELRERVRKAICLNQ
;
A
#
# COMPACT_ATOMS: atom_id res chain seq x y z
N MET A 1 16.90 9.06 -5.76
CA MET A 1 17.92 8.40 -4.94
C MET A 1 18.63 7.36 -5.77
N SER A 2 19.95 7.28 -5.66
CA SER A 2 20.72 6.16 -6.22
C SER A 2 20.46 4.89 -5.41
N GLN A 3 20.73 3.72 -5.99
CA GLN A 3 20.62 2.45 -5.26
C GLN A 3 21.58 2.40 -4.05
N GLU A 4 22.73 3.07 -4.15
CA GLU A 4 23.73 3.18 -3.10
C GLU A 4 23.20 3.96 -1.88
N GLU A 5 22.52 5.09 -2.09
CA GLU A 5 21.89 5.87 -1.02
C GLU A 5 20.82 5.06 -0.27
N VAL A 6 20.06 4.23 -1.01
CA VAL A 6 19.04 3.34 -0.43
C VAL A 6 19.72 2.27 0.44
N ASP A 7 20.79 1.66 -0.04
CA ASP A 7 21.51 0.63 0.71
C ASP A 7 22.23 1.20 1.94
N GLU A 8 22.77 2.42 1.85
CA GLU A 8 23.31 3.16 3.01
C GLU A 8 22.23 3.46 4.05
N PHE A 9 21.06 3.95 3.63
CA PHE A 9 19.93 4.20 4.51
C PHE A 9 19.48 2.92 5.23
N ILE A 10 19.32 1.82 4.49
CA ILE A 10 18.94 0.52 5.06
C ILE A 10 19.97 0.05 6.08
N LYS A 11 21.26 0.18 5.77
CA LYS A 11 22.35 -0.21 6.68
C LYS A 11 22.37 0.66 7.94
N ALA A 12 22.19 1.97 7.79
CA ALA A 12 22.17 2.93 8.90
C ALA A 12 21.00 2.64 9.86
N HIS A 13 19.82 2.33 9.33
CA HIS A 13 18.62 2.06 10.13
C HIS A 13 18.43 0.58 10.51
N LYS A 14 19.36 -0.30 10.11
CA LYS A 14 19.31 -1.76 10.34
C LYS A 14 17.95 -2.36 9.93
N ILE A 15 17.40 -1.89 8.81
CA ILE A 15 16.08 -2.34 8.31
C ILE A 15 16.15 -3.85 8.06
N LYS A 16 15.23 -4.60 8.69
CA LYS A 16 15.14 -6.06 8.53
C LYS A 16 14.08 -6.46 7.52
N THR A 17 13.03 -5.66 7.39
CA THR A 17 11.89 -5.97 6.53
C THR A 17 11.54 -4.79 5.64
N ILE A 18 11.33 -5.05 4.35
CA ILE A 18 10.78 -4.10 3.39
C ILE A 18 9.37 -4.53 3.01
N LEU A 19 8.40 -3.64 3.15
CA LEU A 19 7.03 -3.83 2.69
C LEU A 19 6.77 -2.92 1.48
N ASP A 20 6.69 -3.54 0.30
CA ASP A 20 6.47 -2.88 -0.99
C ASP A 20 4.99 -2.95 -1.37
N LEU A 21 4.32 -1.80 -1.40
CA LEU A 21 2.89 -1.67 -1.68
C LEU A 21 2.60 -1.35 -3.17
N ARG A 22 3.61 -1.46 -4.05
CA ARG A 22 3.45 -1.20 -5.48
C ARG A 22 2.76 -2.36 -6.20
N THR A 23 1.95 -2.00 -7.19
CA THR A 23 1.34 -2.94 -8.12
C THR A 23 2.39 -3.50 -9.08
N GLY A 24 2.09 -4.63 -9.73
CA GLY A 24 2.99 -5.25 -10.72
C GLY A 24 3.37 -4.36 -11.92
N ILE A 25 2.70 -3.23 -12.11
CA ILE A 25 2.81 -2.35 -13.28
C ILE A 25 3.61 -1.07 -12.96
N GLU A 26 3.88 -0.79 -11.68
CA GLU A 26 4.55 0.44 -11.25
C GLU A 26 6.08 0.27 -11.20
N GLY A 27 6.75 0.99 -12.11
CA GLY A 27 8.21 1.11 -12.19
C GLY A 27 8.60 2.13 -13.27
N LYS A 28 9.62 2.96 -13.02
CA LYS A 28 10.12 3.91 -14.02
C LYS A 28 10.74 3.13 -15.20
N GLY A 29 10.24 3.38 -16.41
CA GLY A 29 10.90 3.00 -17.67
C GLY A 29 10.60 1.62 -18.24
N GLY A 30 9.60 0.88 -17.76
CA GLY A 30 9.41 -0.52 -18.19
C GLY A 30 10.57 -1.44 -17.79
N LEU A 31 11.51 -0.94 -16.98
CA LEU A 31 12.41 -1.77 -16.22
C LEU A 31 11.52 -2.59 -15.27
N PRO A 32 11.59 -3.93 -15.35
CA PRO A 32 10.81 -4.76 -14.47
C PRO A 32 11.09 -4.37 -13.02
N ILE A 33 10.05 -4.37 -12.18
CA ILE A 33 10.22 -4.48 -10.72
C ILE A 33 11.31 -5.52 -10.53
N ASP A 34 12.42 -5.13 -9.90
CA ASP A 34 13.58 -6.01 -9.80
C ASP A 34 13.11 -7.40 -9.35
N LYS A 35 13.19 -8.35 -10.29
CA LYS A 35 12.69 -9.72 -10.14
C LYS A 35 13.67 -10.57 -9.34
N SER A 36 14.82 -10.03 -8.93
CA SER A 36 15.71 -10.66 -7.95
C SER A 36 15.04 -10.80 -6.57
N PHE A 37 13.90 -10.14 -6.36
CA PHE A 37 13.15 -10.19 -5.13
C PHE A 37 11.90 -11.07 -5.27
N PRO A 38 11.73 -12.12 -4.44
CA PRO A 38 10.58 -13.00 -4.53
C PRO A 38 9.29 -12.25 -4.17
N THR A 39 8.50 -12.00 -5.21
CA THR A 39 7.07 -11.69 -5.16
C THR A 39 6.28 -12.85 -4.54
N SER A 40 5.30 -12.52 -3.69
CA SER A 40 4.36 -13.39 -2.95
C SER A 40 4.92 -14.12 -1.71
N ALA A 41 4.49 -13.67 -0.51
CA ALA A 41 4.77 -14.35 0.76
C ALA A 41 3.59 -14.25 1.75
N LEU A 42 2.35 -14.34 1.27
CA LEU A 42 1.16 -14.36 2.15
C LEU A 42 0.17 -15.51 1.88
N ASP A 43 0.49 -16.46 1.00
CA ASP A 43 -0.41 -17.59 0.68
C ASP A 43 -0.64 -18.60 1.84
N ASN A 44 -0.16 -18.38 3.07
CA ASN A 44 -0.32 -19.36 4.16
C ASN A 44 -0.62 -18.78 5.56
N LEU A 45 -1.36 -17.68 5.67
CA LEU A 45 -1.89 -17.24 6.98
C LEU A 45 -3.41 -17.44 7.07
N LYS A 46 -3.83 -18.69 7.27
CA LYS A 46 -5.17 -18.96 7.81
C LYS A 46 -5.19 -18.59 9.30
N PRO A 47 -6.16 -17.79 9.78
CA PRO A 47 -6.25 -17.36 11.19
C PRO A 47 -6.21 -18.50 12.21
N THR A 48 -6.66 -19.69 11.81
CA THR A 48 -6.75 -20.89 12.66
C THR A 48 -5.43 -21.57 12.98
N ALA A 49 -4.32 -21.21 12.32
CA ALA A 49 -3.01 -21.80 12.60
C ALA A 49 -2.25 -21.15 13.78
N MET A 50 -2.78 -20.06 14.34
CA MET A 50 -2.15 -19.36 15.48
C MET A 50 -2.62 -19.87 16.86
N LEU A 51 -3.56 -20.83 16.89
CA LEU A 51 -4.16 -21.37 18.12
C LEU A 51 -3.75 -22.81 18.47
N LYS A 52 -2.71 -23.34 17.83
CA LYS A 52 -2.13 -24.63 18.25
C LYS A 52 -0.63 -24.46 18.49
N GLU A 53 -0.28 -24.36 19.77
CA GLU A 53 1.03 -24.77 20.23
C GLU A 53 1.20 -26.26 19.85
N ASP A 54 2.36 -26.57 19.32
CA ASP A 54 2.80 -27.87 18.78
C ASP A 54 2.26 -28.23 17.39
N ILE A 55 3.15 -28.17 16.39
CA ILE A 55 3.43 -29.23 15.41
C ILE A 55 4.67 -28.86 14.56
N GLU A 56 5.56 -29.84 14.43
CA GLU A 56 6.78 -29.87 13.61
C GLU A 56 6.61 -29.51 12.11
N PRO A 57 7.70 -29.13 11.42
CA PRO A 57 7.65 -28.34 10.19
C PRO A 57 7.32 -29.19 8.96
N ARG A 58 6.15 -28.96 8.35
CA ARG A 58 5.86 -29.41 6.97
C ARG A 58 5.17 -28.33 6.15
N ALA A 59 5.99 -27.46 5.55
CA ALA A 59 5.87 -26.98 4.16
C ALA A 59 7.14 -26.18 3.84
N LYS A 60 7.78 -26.45 2.69
CA LYS A 60 9.08 -25.89 2.31
C LYS A 60 9.04 -24.35 2.25
N ILE A 61 9.69 -23.72 3.22
CA ILE A 61 10.14 -22.32 3.15
C ILE A 61 11.15 -22.26 1.99
N LYS A 62 10.86 -21.50 0.93
CA LYS A 62 11.90 -21.11 -0.02
C LYS A 62 12.55 -19.84 0.50
N THR A 63 13.58 -20.03 1.32
CA THR A 63 14.58 -19.00 1.61
C THR A 63 15.55 -19.00 0.44
N GLU A 64 15.50 -17.99 -0.44
CA GLU A 64 16.63 -17.78 -1.36
C GLU A 64 17.69 -16.92 -0.66
N VAL A 65 18.90 -17.48 -0.63
CA VAL A 65 20.10 -16.95 -0.01
C VAL A 65 20.71 -15.96 -1.00
N GLY A 66 20.67 -14.67 -0.69
CA GLY A 66 21.55 -13.70 -1.34
C GLY A 66 23.00 -14.06 -0.98
N SER A 67 23.84 -14.36 -1.97
CA SER A 67 25.24 -14.66 -1.73
C SER A 67 26.06 -13.38 -1.48
N VAL A 68 27.03 -13.55 -0.58
CA VAL A 68 28.12 -12.65 -0.20
C VAL A 68 27.76 -11.42 0.65
N GLY A 69 27.76 -11.64 1.98
CA GLY A 69 28.13 -10.62 2.96
C GLY A 69 27.04 -9.73 3.55
N SER A 70 25.75 -9.92 3.23
CA SER A 70 24.68 -9.05 3.72
C SER A 70 23.65 -9.78 4.60
N THR A 71 23.19 -9.09 5.63
CA THR A 71 22.17 -9.53 6.60
C THR A 71 20.92 -10.01 5.85
N LEU A 72 20.40 -11.20 6.17
CA LEU A 72 19.23 -11.80 5.51
C LEU A 72 17.98 -10.92 5.76
N ARG A 73 17.60 -10.09 4.77
CA ARG A 73 16.46 -9.15 4.84
C ARG A 73 15.18 -9.82 4.30
N LYS A 74 14.05 -9.64 4.99
CA LYS A 74 12.73 -10.09 4.51
C LYS A 74 12.10 -9.03 3.60
N LYS A 75 11.39 -9.45 2.56
CA LYS A 75 10.64 -8.53 1.70
C LYS A 75 9.23 -9.07 1.47
N TYR A 76 8.24 -8.23 1.76
CA TYR A 76 6.83 -8.49 1.50
C TYR A 76 6.39 -7.57 0.37
N LYS A 77 5.71 -8.12 -0.63
CA LYS A 77 5.10 -7.33 -1.69
C LYS A 77 3.60 -7.57 -1.68
N ILE A 78 2.86 -6.48 -1.56
CA ILE A 78 1.40 -6.48 -1.54
C ILE A 78 0.94 -5.56 -2.66
N ASP A 79 0.19 -6.13 -3.60
CA ASP A 79 -0.40 -5.36 -4.69
C ASP A 79 -1.60 -4.57 -4.16
N PHE A 80 -1.36 -3.47 -3.45
CA PHE A 80 -2.37 -2.75 -2.67
C PHE A 80 -3.54 -2.23 -3.52
N ALA A 81 -3.37 -2.06 -4.83
CA ALA A 81 -4.45 -1.76 -5.78
C ALA A 81 -4.74 -2.98 -6.66
N GLY A 82 -5.01 -4.10 -5.99
CA GLY A 82 -5.14 -5.42 -6.57
C GLY A 82 -6.39 -5.62 -7.42
N LYS A 83 -6.69 -6.89 -7.71
CA LYS A 83 -7.77 -7.27 -8.67
C LYS A 83 -9.14 -6.72 -8.25
N ASN A 84 -9.42 -6.63 -6.96
CA ASN A 84 -10.71 -6.12 -6.48
C ASN A 84 -10.88 -4.63 -6.75
N PHE A 85 -9.87 -3.81 -6.43
CA PHE A 85 -9.88 -2.39 -6.78
C PHE A 85 -10.01 -2.17 -8.29
N GLN A 86 -9.22 -2.90 -9.09
CA GLN A 86 -9.30 -2.81 -10.54
C GLN A 86 -10.71 -3.17 -11.04
N ARG A 87 -11.29 -4.28 -10.58
CA ARG A 87 -12.61 -4.75 -11.02
C ARG A 87 -13.76 -3.86 -10.55
N TYR A 88 -13.81 -3.54 -9.26
CA TYR A 88 -14.99 -2.95 -8.63
C TYR A 88 -14.92 -1.43 -8.50
N CYS A 89 -13.73 -0.85 -8.44
CA CYS A 89 -13.57 0.61 -8.45
C CYS A 89 -13.34 1.10 -9.89
N VAL A 90 -12.30 0.59 -10.56
CA VAL A 90 -11.89 1.14 -11.87
C VAL A 90 -12.82 0.66 -13.00
N PHE A 91 -13.00 -0.64 -13.18
CA PHE A 91 -13.83 -1.16 -14.27
C PHE A 91 -15.32 -0.93 -14.03
N ALA A 92 -15.82 -1.05 -12.80
CA ALA A 92 -17.24 -0.82 -12.53
C ALA A 92 -17.64 0.64 -12.76
N SER A 93 -16.81 1.61 -12.32
CA SER A 93 -17.05 3.06 -12.50
C SER A 93 -16.84 3.54 -13.93
N CYS A 94 -16.31 2.71 -14.81
CA CYS A 94 -16.15 3.05 -16.21
C CYS A 94 -17.52 3.21 -16.89
N PRO A 95 -17.83 4.38 -17.49
CA PRO A 95 -19.09 4.63 -18.18
C PRO A 95 -19.38 3.56 -19.24
N LEU A 96 -20.67 3.25 -19.47
CA LEU A 96 -21.06 2.30 -20.52
C LEU A 96 -20.49 2.70 -21.89
N SER A 97 -20.40 3.99 -22.18
CA SER A 97 -19.78 4.50 -23.41
C SER A 97 -18.32 4.08 -23.54
N LEU A 98 -17.52 4.12 -22.47
CA LEU A 98 -16.11 3.70 -22.45
C LEU A 98 -15.95 2.17 -22.39
N LYS A 99 -16.87 1.45 -21.74
CA LYS A 99 -16.90 -0.02 -21.75
C LYS A 99 -17.25 -0.58 -23.13
N CYS A 100 -18.16 0.09 -23.83
CA CYS A 100 -18.54 -0.24 -25.21
C CYS A 100 -17.65 0.46 -26.23
N ASP A 101 -16.75 1.35 -25.81
CA ASP A 101 -15.80 2.01 -26.68
C ASP A 101 -14.82 0.97 -27.20
N ARG A 102 -15.02 0.58 -28.46
CA ARG A 102 -14.16 -0.34 -29.19
C ARG A 102 -12.71 0.10 -29.10
N TYR A 103 -12.43 1.40 -28.96
CA TYR A 103 -11.09 1.95 -28.84
C TYR A 103 -10.35 1.49 -27.57
N VAL A 104 -10.97 1.56 -26.39
CA VAL A 104 -10.31 1.11 -25.13
C VAL A 104 -10.12 -0.40 -25.14
N ILE A 105 -11.09 -1.14 -25.67
CA ILE A 105 -10.97 -2.59 -25.89
C ILE A 105 -9.81 -2.90 -26.84
N LEU A 106 -9.71 -2.20 -27.97
CA LEU A 106 -8.61 -2.33 -28.94
C LEU A 106 -7.27 -1.98 -28.29
N LEU A 107 -7.17 -0.92 -27.48
CA LEU A 107 -5.94 -0.56 -26.77
C LEU A 107 -5.49 -1.65 -25.79
N MET A 108 -6.42 -2.29 -25.09
CA MET A 108 -6.12 -3.43 -24.21
C MET A 108 -5.67 -4.66 -25.01
N ILE A 109 -6.33 -4.96 -26.14
CA ILE A 109 -5.99 -6.08 -27.03
C ILE A 109 -4.62 -5.89 -27.69
N PHE A 110 -4.30 -4.67 -28.15
CA PHE A 110 -3.02 -4.32 -28.77
C PHE A 110 -1.91 -4.02 -27.74
N CYS A 111 -2.11 -4.38 -26.47
CA CYS A 111 -1.13 -4.16 -25.39
C CYS A 111 -0.65 -2.71 -25.25
N GLN A 112 -1.44 -1.71 -25.69
CA GLN A 112 -1.15 -0.29 -25.53
C GLN A 112 -1.53 0.18 -24.11
N ARG A 113 -0.95 -0.50 -23.11
CA ARG A 113 -1.26 -0.35 -21.68
C ARG A 113 -1.13 1.09 -21.19
N GLN A 114 -0.14 1.84 -21.70
CA GLN A 114 0.08 3.24 -21.31
C GLN A 114 -1.06 4.16 -21.76
N LYS A 115 -1.58 3.98 -22.97
CA LYS A 115 -2.71 4.78 -23.46
C LYS A 115 -4.02 4.39 -22.76
N ALA A 116 -4.23 3.10 -22.50
CA ALA A 116 -5.36 2.64 -21.70
C ALA A 116 -5.30 3.21 -20.27
N ALA A 117 -4.12 3.19 -19.63
CA ALA A 117 -3.90 3.77 -18.32
C ALA A 117 -4.17 5.28 -18.30
N TYR A 118 -3.71 6.02 -19.32
CA TYR A 118 -4.01 7.45 -19.46
C TYR A 118 -5.51 7.75 -19.54
N ILE A 119 -6.24 7.00 -20.38
CA ILE A 119 -7.70 7.19 -20.53
C ILE A 119 -8.41 6.86 -19.22
N ILE A 120 -8.05 5.77 -18.57
CA ILE A 120 -8.59 5.39 -17.26
C ILE A 120 -8.29 6.44 -16.20
N GLY A 121 -7.04 6.93 -16.15
CA GLY A 121 -6.62 7.98 -15.23
C GLY A 121 -7.42 9.27 -15.43
N LYS A 122 -7.64 9.67 -16.68
CA LYS A 122 -8.36 10.89 -17.03
C LYS A 122 -9.87 10.78 -16.82
N GLU A 123 -10.48 9.70 -17.28
CA GLU A 123 -11.93 9.57 -17.32
C GLU A 123 -12.53 9.03 -16.02
N ILE A 124 -11.73 8.36 -15.19
CA ILE A 124 -12.22 7.70 -13.97
C ILE A 124 -11.55 8.30 -12.75
N LEU A 125 -10.22 8.15 -12.62
CA LEU A 125 -9.52 8.51 -11.38
C LEU A 125 -9.49 10.03 -11.15
N SER A 126 -9.24 10.84 -12.17
CA SER A 126 -9.26 12.31 -12.04
C SER A 126 -10.64 12.85 -11.67
N LYS A 127 -11.71 12.25 -12.23
CA LYS A 127 -13.09 12.66 -11.91
C LYS A 127 -13.52 12.24 -10.51
N MET A 128 -13.01 11.10 -10.05
CA MET A 128 -13.19 10.60 -8.69
C MET A 128 -12.46 11.46 -7.66
N GLY A 129 -11.23 11.90 -7.99
CA GLY A 129 -10.36 12.65 -7.10
C GLY A 129 -9.74 11.78 -6.00
N VAL A 130 -8.67 12.29 -5.39
CA VAL A 130 -7.87 11.53 -4.41
C VAL A 130 -8.68 11.13 -3.18
N LYS A 131 -9.56 12.02 -2.71
CA LYS A 131 -10.38 11.80 -1.50
C LYS A 131 -11.32 10.62 -1.63
N GLN A 132 -12.01 10.53 -2.77
CA GLN A 132 -12.88 9.39 -3.02
C GLN A 132 -12.05 8.13 -3.26
N MET A 133 -10.92 8.22 -3.97
CA MET A 133 -10.00 7.09 -4.17
C MET A 133 -9.56 6.45 -2.83
N TYR A 134 -9.31 7.24 -1.78
CA TYR A 134 -8.95 6.72 -0.45
C TYR A 134 -10.10 5.92 0.17
N LYS A 135 -11.34 6.39 0.02
CA LYS A 135 -12.53 5.66 0.47
C LYS A 135 -12.70 4.34 -0.30
N GLU A 136 -12.46 4.37 -1.61
CA GLU A 136 -12.51 3.17 -2.44
C GLU A 136 -11.40 2.16 -2.09
N PHE A 137 -10.18 2.62 -1.77
CA PHE A 137 -9.14 1.74 -1.24
C PHE A 137 -9.57 1.09 0.08
N ALA A 138 -10.13 1.86 1.02
CA ALA A 138 -10.59 1.32 2.28
C ALA A 138 -11.70 0.26 2.12
N VAL A 139 -12.54 0.37 1.09
CA VAL A 139 -13.65 -0.56 0.83
C VAL A 139 -13.23 -1.77 -0.01
N TYR A 140 -12.41 -1.57 -1.05
CA TYR A 140 -12.11 -2.62 -2.03
C TYR A 140 -10.73 -3.28 -1.87
N CYS A 141 -9.86 -2.72 -1.04
CA CYS A 141 -8.51 -3.25 -0.78
C CYS A 141 -8.37 -3.82 0.64
N GLN A 142 -9.47 -4.32 1.21
CA GLN A 142 -9.51 -4.78 2.61
C GLN A 142 -8.54 -5.94 2.88
N GLU A 143 -8.44 -6.89 1.96
CA GLU A 143 -7.51 -8.01 2.05
C GLU A 143 -6.07 -7.51 2.00
N GLU A 144 -5.74 -6.61 1.07
CA GLU A 144 -4.42 -6.03 0.92
C GLU A 144 -4.02 -5.18 2.14
N ILE A 145 -4.96 -4.43 2.72
CA ILE A 145 -4.76 -3.66 3.95
C ILE A 145 -4.49 -4.62 5.12
N ARG A 146 -5.30 -5.67 5.27
CA ARG A 146 -5.11 -6.69 6.30
C ARG A 146 -3.74 -7.37 6.13
N GLU A 147 -3.40 -7.78 4.92
CA GLU A 147 -2.10 -8.38 4.58
C GLU A 147 -0.93 -7.47 4.98
N ALA A 148 -1.04 -6.16 4.73
CA ALA A 148 -0.02 -5.19 5.11
C ALA A 148 0.12 -5.10 6.64
N LEU A 149 -1.00 -5.04 7.35
CA LEU A 149 -1.02 -4.99 8.82
C LEU A 149 -0.50 -6.28 9.46
N MET A 150 -0.72 -7.45 8.84
CA MET A 150 -0.17 -8.73 9.33
C MET A 150 1.35 -8.71 9.45
N VAL A 151 2.07 -7.97 8.59
CA VAL A 151 3.54 -7.85 8.65
C VAL A 151 3.99 -7.23 9.97
N PHE A 152 3.20 -6.33 10.56
CA PHE A 152 3.50 -5.67 11.82
C PHE A 152 3.26 -6.55 13.05
N THR A 153 2.63 -7.71 12.90
CA THR A 153 2.30 -8.61 14.02
C THR A 153 3.46 -9.52 14.46
N ASP A 154 4.52 -9.64 13.63
CA ASP A 154 5.70 -10.48 13.91
C ASP A 154 6.87 -9.61 14.40
N PRO A 155 7.28 -9.71 15.68
CA PRO A 155 8.40 -8.94 16.22
C PRO A 155 9.72 -9.12 15.45
N ARG A 156 9.89 -10.24 14.75
CA ARG A 156 11.10 -10.52 13.94
C ARG A 156 11.19 -9.65 12.70
N ASN A 157 10.10 -8.99 12.30
CA ASN A 157 10.08 -8.13 11.13
C ASN A 157 10.67 -6.74 11.40
N TYR A 158 10.77 -6.31 12.66
CA TYR A 158 11.23 -4.97 13.01
C TYR A 158 12.77 -4.83 12.99
N PRO A 159 13.30 -3.69 12.51
CA PRO A 159 12.60 -2.53 11.94
C PRO A 159 12.04 -2.75 10.52
N ILE A 160 10.84 -2.22 10.26
CA ILE A 160 10.11 -2.35 8.99
C ILE A 160 10.17 -1.02 8.23
N GLU A 161 10.54 -1.08 6.95
CA GLU A 161 10.38 0.01 5.98
C GLU A 161 9.12 -0.25 5.14
N ILE A 162 8.27 0.77 4.99
CA ILE A 162 7.08 0.73 4.12
C ILE A 162 7.26 1.71 2.96
N HIS A 163 6.99 1.28 1.73
CA HIS A 163 7.01 2.20 0.59
C HIS A 163 5.97 1.84 -0.48
N CYS A 164 5.68 2.80 -1.34
CA CYS A 164 4.92 2.60 -2.57
C CYS A 164 5.68 3.24 -3.73
N THR A 165 5.00 3.89 -4.67
CA THR A 165 5.67 4.62 -5.77
C THR A 165 6.29 5.92 -5.26
N GLN A 166 5.53 6.70 -4.49
CA GLN A 166 5.94 8.03 -4.01
C GLN A 166 5.95 8.14 -2.48
N GLY A 167 5.63 7.04 -1.78
CA GLY A 167 5.53 7.03 -0.32
C GLY A 167 4.35 7.83 0.25
N LYS A 168 3.41 8.28 -0.58
CA LYS A 168 2.30 9.16 -0.18
C LYS A 168 1.01 8.41 0.14
N ASP A 169 0.34 7.84 -0.86
CA ASP A 169 -1.05 7.39 -0.68
C ASP A 169 -1.16 6.07 0.09
N ARG A 170 -0.72 4.97 -0.51
CA ARG A 170 -0.83 3.63 0.10
C ARG A 170 0.04 3.51 1.35
N THR A 171 1.24 4.07 1.29
CA THR A 171 2.15 4.16 2.43
C THR A 171 1.51 4.99 3.55
N GLY A 172 0.94 6.15 3.24
CA GLY A 172 0.26 7.01 4.21
C GLY A 172 -0.95 6.33 4.85
N MET A 173 -1.75 5.59 4.07
CA MET A 173 -2.88 4.83 4.61
C MET A 173 -2.42 3.73 5.58
N VAL A 174 -1.44 2.91 5.20
CA VAL A 174 -0.91 1.85 6.08
C VAL A 174 -0.28 2.45 7.34
N ALA A 175 0.50 3.53 7.19
CA ALA A 175 1.08 4.24 8.34
C ALA A 175 -0.02 4.78 9.29
N ALA A 176 -1.05 5.42 8.74
CA ALA A 176 -2.17 5.93 9.52
C ALA A 176 -2.91 4.81 10.27
N PHE A 177 -3.12 3.64 9.65
CA PHE A 177 -3.75 2.50 10.31
C PHE A 177 -2.89 1.93 11.44
N VAL A 178 -1.57 1.84 11.27
CA VAL A 178 -0.66 1.43 12.35
C VAL A 178 -0.70 2.42 13.51
N LEU A 179 -0.76 3.72 13.24
CA LEU A 179 -0.89 4.75 14.27
C LEU A 179 -2.27 4.71 14.97
N CYS A 180 -3.35 4.43 14.24
CA CYS A 180 -4.67 4.20 14.82
C CYS A 180 -4.65 2.99 15.78
N ILE A 181 -4.01 1.89 15.39
CA ILE A 181 -3.83 0.70 16.24
C ILE A 181 -3.05 1.07 17.50
N ALA A 182 -2.00 1.89 17.38
CA ALA A 182 -1.25 2.44 18.50
C ALA A 182 -2.01 3.48 19.35
N ARG A 183 -3.29 3.74 19.05
CA ARG A 183 -4.15 4.71 19.76
C ARG A 183 -3.60 6.13 19.75
N VAL A 184 -2.86 6.49 18.71
CA VAL A 184 -2.37 7.86 18.51
C VAL A 184 -3.55 8.79 18.20
N PRO A 185 -3.62 9.99 18.81
CA PRO A 185 -4.67 10.96 18.50
C PRO A 185 -4.76 11.29 17.00
N GLU A 186 -5.98 11.37 16.48
CA GLU A 186 -6.26 11.57 15.05
C GLU A 186 -5.53 12.79 14.47
N ASP A 187 -5.50 13.91 15.19
CA ASP A 187 -4.83 15.13 14.73
C ASP A 187 -3.32 14.94 14.53
N ILE A 188 -2.69 14.07 15.32
CA ILE A 188 -1.28 13.71 15.17
C ILE A 188 -1.10 12.85 13.92
N ILE A 189 -2.00 11.89 13.66
CA ILE A 189 -1.96 11.04 12.46
C ILE A 189 -2.11 11.89 11.19
N VAL A 190 -3.08 12.81 11.18
CA VAL A 190 -3.33 13.73 10.06
C VAL A 190 -2.13 14.64 9.83
N ASN A 191 -1.52 15.17 10.88
CA ASN A 191 -0.35 16.02 10.78
C ASN A 191 0.90 15.24 10.32
N ASP A 192 1.04 13.97 10.74
CA ASP A 192 2.13 13.12 10.28
C ASP A 192 2.03 12.85 8.77
N TYR A 193 0.84 12.49 8.28
CA TYR A 193 0.58 12.37 6.85
C TYR A 193 0.94 13.65 6.08
N ALA A 194 0.54 14.82 6.59
CA ALA A 194 0.79 16.11 5.93
C ALA A 194 2.29 16.46 5.77
N LYS A 195 3.18 15.89 6.60
CA LYS A 195 4.64 16.05 6.42
C LYS A 195 5.10 15.54 5.04
N THR A 196 4.37 14.61 4.44
CA THR A 196 4.64 14.08 3.10
C THR A 196 4.75 15.18 2.06
N GLN A 197 3.90 16.22 2.14
CA GLN A 197 3.95 17.35 1.19
C GLN A 197 5.32 18.04 1.22
N LYS A 198 5.88 18.26 2.41
CA LYS A 198 7.22 18.85 2.57
C LYS A 198 8.31 17.89 2.11
N GLY A 199 8.18 16.60 2.41
CA GLY A 199 9.12 15.56 1.97
C GLY A 199 9.19 15.42 0.45
N LEU A 200 8.08 15.65 -0.25
CA LEU A 200 7.98 15.56 -1.70
C LEU A 200 8.34 16.86 -2.43
N ALA A 201 8.54 17.98 -1.73
CA ALA A 201 8.87 19.27 -2.35
C ALA A 201 10.06 19.21 -3.34
N PRO A 202 11.17 18.47 -3.07
CA PRO A 202 12.29 18.38 -4.01
C PRO A 202 11.95 17.69 -5.33
N VAL A 203 10.95 16.81 -5.35
CA VAL A 203 10.53 16.01 -6.51
C VAL A 203 9.15 16.41 -7.05
N TYR A 204 8.53 17.45 -6.49
CA TYR A 204 7.14 17.83 -6.78
C TYR A 204 6.90 18.11 -8.26
N LYS A 205 7.84 18.79 -8.92
CA LYS A 205 7.74 19.08 -10.37
C LYS A 205 7.73 17.80 -11.21
N GLU A 206 8.61 16.86 -10.91
CA GLU A 206 8.68 15.55 -11.61
C GLU A 206 7.40 14.74 -11.34
N MET A 207 6.92 14.72 -10.10
CA MET A 207 5.67 14.08 -9.73
C MET A 207 4.47 14.67 -10.50
N LEU A 208 4.41 16.00 -10.66
CA LEU A 208 3.34 16.65 -11.41
C LEU A 208 3.35 16.26 -12.89
N GLU A 209 4.53 16.14 -13.49
CA GLU A 209 4.70 15.65 -14.86
C GLU A 209 4.27 14.18 -14.99
N ASP A 210 4.62 13.33 -14.03
CA ASP A 210 4.24 11.92 -14.00
C ASP A 210 2.72 11.74 -13.83
N VAL A 211 2.10 12.50 -12.92
CA VAL A 211 0.65 12.55 -12.68
C VAL A 211 -0.09 12.94 -13.97
N ARG A 212 0.33 14.03 -14.63
CA ARG A 212 -0.27 14.46 -15.91
C ARG A 212 -0.07 13.45 -17.03
N ARG A 213 1.09 12.78 -17.09
CA ARG A 213 1.36 11.71 -18.06
C ARG A 213 0.48 10.48 -17.84
N ALA A 214 0.09 10.22 -16.60
CA ALA A 214 -0.90 9.18 -16.25
C ALA A 214 -2.35 9.63 -16.49
N GLY A 215 -2.57 10.86 -16.98
CA GLY A 215 -3.90 11.43 -17.18
C GLY A 215 -4.59 11.83 -15.87
N LEU A 216 -3.85 11.92 -14.76
CA LEU A 216 -4.37 12.29 -13.45
C LEU A 216 -4.38 13.82 -13.28
N SER A 217 -5.30 14.33 -12.45
CA SER A 217 -5.36 15.74 -12.06
C SER A 217 -4.25 16.10 -11.07
N ASP A 218 -3.88 17.38 -11.03
CA ASP A 218 -2.72 17.87 -10.26
C ASP A 218 -2.82 17.60 -8.74
N ASP A 219 -4.03 17.45 -8.18
CA ASP A 219 -4.26 17.08 -6.77
C ASP A 219 -3.68 15.70 -6.41
N PHE A 220 -3.47 14.81 -7.39
CA PHE A 220 -2.75 13.55 -7.20
C PHE A 220 -1.27 13.74 -6.89
N ALA A 221 -0.71 14.94 -7.09
CA ALA A 221 0.63 15.31 -6.64
C ALA A 221 0.65 15.89 -5.21
N GLU A 222 -0.50 16.07 -4.57
CA GLU A 222 -0.59 16.76 -3.27
C GLU A 222 -0.90 15.82 -2.11
N ALA A 223 -0.48 16.20 -0.90
CA ALA A 223 -0.73 15.48 0.35
C ALA A 223 -1.37 16.39 1.43
N PRO A 224 -2.50 17.07 1.16
CA PRO A 224 -3.15 17.92 2.14
C PRO A 224 -3.72 17.08 3.31
N PRO A 225 -3.67 17.59 4.55
CA PRO A 225 -4.17 16.88 5.74
C PRO A 225 -5.65 16.44 5.60
N GLN A 226 -6.44 17.20 4.85
CA GLN A 226 -7.84 16.89 4.59
C GLN A 226 -8.06 15.50 3.98
N PHE A 227 -7.13 14.99 3.16
CA PHE A 227 -7.29 13.67 2.53
C PHE A 227 -7.29 12.56 3.58
N MET A 228 -6.38 12.64 4.55
CA MET A 228 -6.32 11.68 5.65
C MET A 228 -7.51 11.85 6.61
N ARG A 229 -7.88 13.09 6.94
CA ARG A 229 -9.02 13.35 7.82
C ARG A 229 -10.33 12.79 7.25
N GLU A 230 -10.62 13.06 5.98
CA GLU A 230 -11.84 12.56 5.32
C GLU A 230 -11.87 11.02 5.23
N LEU A 231 -10.72 10.36 5.09
CA LEU A 231 -10.63 8.90 5.15
C LEU A 231 -11.02 8.38 6.54
N LEU A 232 -10.43 8.94 7.60
CA LEU A 232 -10.71 8.50 8.98
C LEU A 232 -12.17 8.79 9.38
N ASP A 233 -12.71 9.95 8.99
CA ASP A 233 -14.12 10.28 9.18
C ASP A 233 -15.05 9.34 8.43
N PHE A 234 -14.75 9.02 7.17
CA PHE A 234 -15.51 8.05 6.39
C PHE A 234 -15.55 6.67 7.06
N LEU A 235 -14.41 6.18 7.55
CA LEU A 235 -14.33 4.90 8.24
C LEU A 235 -15.19 4.89 9.51
N LYS A 236 -15.10 5.93 10.34
CA LYS A 236 -15.93 6.07 11.55
C LYS A 236 -17.42 6.14 11.20
N GLN A 237 -17.81 6.90 10.18
CA GLN A 237 -19.21 7.02 9.76
C GLN A 237 -19.77 5.70 9.21
N ARG A 238 -18.99 4.97 8.42
CA ARG A 238 -19.44 3.74 7.75
C ARG A 238 -19.43 2.52 8.66
N TYR A 239 -18.43 2.40 9.55
CA TYR A 239 -18.22 1.22 10.38
C TYR A 239 -18.56 1.47 11.87
N GLY A 240 -18.87 2.72 12.26
CA GLY A 240 -19.13 3.14 13.64
C GLY A 240 -17.87 3.52 14.42
N SER A 241 -16.74 2.88 14.13
CA SER A 241 -15.43 3.23 14.68
C SER A 241 -14.31 2.72 13.76
N ILE A 242 -13.07 3.18 13.97
CA ILE A 242 -11.90 2.64 13.28
C ILE A 242 -11.64 1.18 13.71
N ASP A 243 -11.88 0.83 14.97
CA ASP A 243 -11.73 -0.54 15.45
C ASP A 243 -12.71 -1.50 14.76
N ASN A 244 -13.96 -1.07 14.57
CA ASN A 244 -14.96 -1.84 13.84
C ASN A 244 -14.57 -2.03 12.37
N TYR A 245 -13.87 -1.06 11.77
CA TYR A 245 -13.29 -1.25 10.44
C TYR A 245 -12.23 -2.37 10.44
N PHE A 246 -11.32 -2.35 11.42
CA PHE A 246 -10.31 -3.41 11.56
C PHE A 246 -10.95 -4.78 11.80
N ASP A 247 -11.98 -4.86 12.63
CA ASP A 247 -12.74 -6.11 12.85
C ASP A 247 -13.43 -6.57 11.56
N ALA A 248 -14.03 -5.65 10.79
CA ALA A 248 -14.70 -5.96 9.53
C ALA A 248 -13.76 -6.51 8.45
N ILE A 249 -12.49 -6.07 8.42
CA ILE A 249 -11.47 -6.64 7.52
C ILE A 249 -10.78 -7.87 8.12
N GLY A 250 -11.23 -8.37 9.28
CA GLY A 250 -10.67 -9.54 9.95
C GLY A 250 -9.33 -9.30 10.66
N PHE A 251 -9.00 -8.05 10.99
CA PHE A 251 -7.85 -7.65 11.79
C PHE A 251 -8.28 -7.31 13.24
N GLY A 252 -8.75 -8.34 13.95
CA GLY A 252 -9.37 -8.19 15.27
C GLY A 252 -8.42 -7.70 16.38
N GLU A 253 -8.99 -7.48 17.58
CA GLU A 253 -8.29 -6.93 18.75
C GLU A 253 -6.99 -7.68 19.12
N GLU A 254 -6.96 -9.01 19.00
CA GLU A 254 -5.76 -9.81 19.30
C GLU A 254 -4.57 -9.42 18.39
N LEU A 255 -4.83 -9.24 17.09
CA LEU A 255 -3.81 -8.84 16.12
C LEU A 255 -3.38 -7.40 16.34
N ARG A 256 -4.33 -6.51 16.65
CA ARG A 256 -4.07 -5.10 17.02
C ARG A 256 -3.19 -5.01 18.26
N GLU A 257 -3.43 -5.85 19.27
CA GLU A 257 -2.64 -5.92 20.49
C GLU A 257 -1.21 -6.39 20.22
N ARG A 258 -1.01 -7.37 19.33
CA ARG A 258 0.33 -7.80 18.92
C ARG A 258 1.12 -6.67 18.27
N VAL A 259 0.48 -5.85 17.43
CA VAL A 259 1.12 -4.67 16.85
C VAL A 259 1.47 -3.67 17.95
N ARG A 260 0.53 -3.34 18.85
CA ARG A 260 0.79 -2.42 19.98
C ARG A 260 1.98 -2.85 20.82
N LYS A 261 2.07 -4.12 21.21
CA LYS A 261 3.22 -4.68 21.96
C LYS A 261 4.55 -4.52 21.25
N ALA A 262 4.55 -4.47 19.92
CA ALA A 262 5.78 -4.34 19.14
C ALA A 262 6.24 -2.88 18.99
N ILE A 263 5.32 -1.91 18.95
CA ILE A 263 5.63 -0.51 18.58
C ILE A 263 5.41 0.51 19.71
N CYS A 264 4.62 0.19 20.72
CA CYS A 264 4.38 1.05 21.88
C CYS A 264 5.35 0.69 23.00
N LEU A 265 5.86 1.69 23.72
CA LEU A 265 6.54 1.46 24.99
C LEU A 265 5.51 0.93 26.00
N ASN A 266 5.88 -0.10 26.78
CA ASN A 266 5.01 -0.83 27.72
C ASN A 266 4.01 0.11 28.43
N GLN A 267 2.72 -0.14 28.22
CA GLN A 267 1.63 0.41 29.05
C GLN A 267 1.47 -0.43 30.31
#